data_AF-A0A2V8S4U0-F1
#
_entry.id   AF-A0A2V8S4U0-F1
#
_cell.length_a   1.000
_cell.length_b   1.000
_cell.length_c   1.000
_cell.angle_alpha   90.00
_cell.angle_beta   90.00
_cell.angle_gamma   90.00
#
_symmetry.space_group_name_H-M   'P 1'
#
loop_
_entity.id
_entity.type
_entity.pdbx_description
1 polymer ?
#
loop_
_entity_poly.entity_id
_entity_poly.type
_entity_poly.pdbx_seq_one_letter_code
_entity_poly.pdbx_strand_id
1 'polypeptide(L)'
;MPRAYKQAKKKPFLQAFSRIGTIIRAAEAVRIDPSTVYEWLKADEEFQNAFNAVNNEVTERLEDIAIDKAMRGDNTMLIFLLKSRAPEKYMERFRHEVQNEQLGRLIGLVTSILKRRLTQDQIEELMPEFDAAINTLDTRKQALEMIA
;
A
#
# COMPACT_ATOMS: atom_id res chain seq x y z
N MET A 1 9.99 -33.69 14.50
CA MET A 1 10.85 -33.03 15.50
C MET A 1 10.05 -32.86 16.81
N PRO A 2 10.57 -33.25 17.98
CA PRO A 2 9.90 -33.05 19.28
C PRO A 2 9.63 -31.57 19.59
N ARG A 3 8.52 -31.24 20.28
CA ARG A 3 8.15 -29.85 20.61
C ARG A 3 9.23 -29.10 21.39
N ALA A 4 9.87 -29.76 22.37
CA ALA A 4 10.96 -29.17 23.16
C ALA A 4 12.17 -28.76 22.30
N TYR A 5 12.48 -29.55 21.25
CA TYR A 5 13.57 -29.23 20.31
C TYR A 5 13.27 -27.97 19.51
N LYS A 6 12.02 -27.79 19.03
CA LYS A 6 11.60 -26.57 18.33
C LYS A 6 11.72 -25.34 19.25
N GLN A 7 11.32 -25.43 20.51
CA GLN A 7 11.40 -24.32 21.46
C GLN A 7 12.86 -23.88 21.72
N ALA A 8 13.78 -24.83 21.91
CA ALA A 8 15.19 -24.55 22.17
C ALA A 8 15.90 -23.81 21.02
N LYS A 9 15.36 -23.88 19.79
CA LYS A 9 15.94 -23.25 18.59
C LYS A 9 15.50 -21.81 18.34
N LYS A 10 14.45 -21.33 19.01
CA LYS A 10 13.92 -19.96 18.84
C LYS A 10 14.92 -18.88 19.21
N LYS A 11 15.53 -18.97 20.40
CA LYS A 11 16.52 -17.98 20.86
C LYS A 11 17.79 -17.96 19.99
N PRO A 12 18.42 -19.10 19.65
CA PRO A 12 19.53 -19.12 18.70
C PRO A 12 19.16 -18.54 17.34
N PHE A 13 17.94 -18.81 16.85
CA PHE A 13 17.46 -18.24 15.59
C PHE A 13 17.40 -16.71 15.64
N LEU A 14 16.81 -16.12 16.69
CA LEU A 14 16.73 -14.66 16.86
C LEU A 14 18.13 -14.02 16.90
N GLN A 15 19.10 -14.66 17.58
CA GLN A 15 20.48 -14.19 17.60
C GLN A 15 21.15 -14.26 16.22
N ALA A 16 20.91 -15.33 15.46
CA ALA A 16 21.40 -15.46 14.09
C ALA A 16 20.75 -14.40 13.17
N PHE A 17 19.44 -14.20 13.29
CA PHE A 17 18.69 -13.22 12.51
C PHE A 17 19.13 -11.78 12.82
N SER A 18 19.35 -11.44 14.09
CA SER A 18 19.93 -10.16 14.50
C SER A 18 21.27 -9.89 13.81
N ARG A 19 22.07 -10.89 13.45
CA ARG A 19 23.36 -10.67 12.76
C ARG A 19 23.25 -10.72 11.24
N ILE A 20 22.37 -11.58 10.72
CA ILE A 20 22.30 -11.93 9.30
C ILE A 20 21.24 -11.10 8.54
N GLY A 21 20.16 -10.72 9.22
CA GLY A 21 19.08 -9.89 8.68
C GLY A 21 18.15 -10.57 7.66
N THR A 22 18.28 -11.87 7.43
CA THR A 22 17.41 -12.64 6.51
C THR A 22 16.99 -13.97 7.13
N ILE A 23 15.71 -14.32 7.00
CA ILE A 23 15.13 -15.51 7.63
C ILE A 23 15.80 -16.79 7.13
N ILE A 24 15.98 -16.94 5.80
CA ILE A 24 16.53 -18.15 5.19
C ILE A 24 17.93 -18.44 5.73
N ARG A 25 18.84 -17.47 5.63
CA ARG A 25 20.23 -17.64 6.09
C ARG A 25 20.32 -17.79 7.62
N ALA A 26 19.45 -17.12 8.38
CA ALA A 26 19.40 -17.30 9.84
C ALA A 26 18.92 -18.70 10.24
N ALA A 27 17.94 -19.25 9.51
CA ALA A 27 17.44 -20.61 9.70
C ALA A 27 18.51 -21.66 9.35
N GLU A 28 19.22 -21.47 8.24
CA GLU A 28 20.37 -22.29 7.84
C GLU A 28 21.46 -22.29 8.92
N ALA A 29 21.81 -21.11 9.47
CA ALA A 29 22.83 -20.96 10.49
C ALA A 29 22.51 -21.76 11.78
N VAL A 30 21.23 -21.95 12.11
CA VAL A 30 20.80 -22.73 13.28
C VAL A 30 20.32 -24.15 12.95
N ARG A 31 20.44 -24.54 11.66
CA ARG A 31 20.06 -25.83 11.09
C ARG A 31 18.59 -26.18 11.29
N ILE A 32 17.71 -25.26 10.93
CA ILE A 32 16.26 -25.48 10.84
C ILE A 32 15.76 -25.13 9.44
N ASP A 33 14.65 -25.73 9.05
CA ASP A 33 13.97 -25.34 7.81
C ASP A 33 13.27 -23.98 7.99
N PRO A 34 13.37 -23.04 7.03
CA PRO A 34 12.70 -21.73 7.13
C PRO A 34 11.19 -21.82 7.35
N SER A 35 10.51 -22.87 6.85
CA SER A 35 9.08 -23.13 7.12
C SER A 35 8.78 -23.20 8.62
N THR A 36 9.72 -23.73 9.40
CA THR A 36 9.57 -23.83 10.86
C THR A 36 9.51 -22.45 11.51
N VAL A 37 10.21 -21.45 10.95
CA VAL A 37 10.17 -20.06 11.45
C VAL A 37 8.80 -19.44 11.16
N TYR A 38 8.28 -19.62 9.93
CA TYR A 38 6.95 -19.12 9.58
C TYR A 38 5.84 -19.77 10.41
N GLU A 39 5.96 -21.06 10.73
CA GLU A 39 5.08 -21.73 11.69
C GLU A 39 5.11 -21.05 13.07
N TRP A 40 6.30 -20.73 13.60
CA TRP A 40 6.43 -20.04 14.88
C TRP A 40 5.84 -18.65 14.86
N LEU A 41 6.09 -17.87 13.80
CA LEU A 41 5.52 -16.53 13.65
C LEU A 41 3.98 -16.52 13.62
N LYS A 42 3.36 -17.61 13.17
CA LYS A 42 1.91 -17.76 13.13
C LYS A 42 1.32 -18.30 14.44
N ALA A 43 2.03 -19.20 15.11
CA ALA A 43 1.50 -20.00 16.21
C ALA A 43 1.95 -19.52 17.61
N ASP A 44 2.95 -18.65 17.69
CA ASP A 44 3.55 -18.17 18.94
C ASP A 44 3.72 -16.66 18.92
N GLU A 45 2.81 -15.96 19.61
CA GLU A 45 2.80 -14.50 19.73
C GLU A 45 4.03 -13.95 20.46
N GLU A 46 4.55 -14.67 21.47
CA GLU A 46 5.76 -14.25 22.19
C GLU A 46 6.98 -14.27 21.26
N PHE A 47 7.11 -15.33 20.45
CA PHE A 47 8.15 -15.41 19.44
C PHE A 47 7.98 -14.35 18.35
N GLN A 48 6.74 -14.08 17.90
CA GLN A 48 6.46 -13.04 16.92
C GLN A 48 6.90 -11.66 17.43
N ASN A 49 6.57 -11.32 18.67
CA ASN A 49 6.96 -10.06 19.29
C ASN A 49 8.49 -9.93 19.41
N ALA A 50 9.16 -11.00 19.87
CA ALA A 50 10.62 -11.02 19.95
C ALA A 50 11.29 -10.92 18.56
N PHE A 51 10.71 -11.55 17.55
CA PHE A 51 11.18 -11.45 16.16
C PHE A 51 11.04 -10.02 15.63
N ASN A 52 9.88 -9.39 15.84
CA ASN A 52 9.62 -8.02 15.40
C ASN A 52 10.60 -7.02 16.04
N ALA A 53 10.89 -7.18 17.34
CA ALA A 53 11.89 -6.35 18.02
C ALA A 53 13.27 -6.45 17.34
N VAL A 54 13.76 -7.68 17.10
CA VAL A 54 15.03 -7.89 16.39
C VAL A 54 14.98 -7.41 14.94
N ASN A 55 13.84 -7.57 14.25
CA ASN A 55 13.68 -7.10 12.88
C ASN A 55 13.73 -5.57 12.78
N ASN A 56 13.24 -4.85 13.79
CA ASN A 56 13.37 -3.40 13.87
C ASN A 56 14.84 -2.99 14.02
N GLU A 57 15.61 -3.66 14.89
CA GLU A 57 17.07 -3.42 15.01
C GLU A 57 17.83 -3.71 13.70
N VAL A 58 17.43 -4.76 12.97
CA VAL A 58 17.98 -5.08 11.65
C VAL A 58 17.67 -3.96 10.66
N THR A 59 16.42 -3.50 10.63
CA THR A 59 15.95 -2.41 9.77
C THR A 59 16.72 -1.12 10.05
N GLU A 60 16.89 -0.74 11.32
CA GLU A 60 17.61 0.47 11.71
C GLU A 60 19.05 0.48 11.17
N ARG A 61 19.78 -0.64 11.27
CA ARG A 61 21.14 -0.74 10.68
C ARG A 61 21.12 -0.69 9.16
N LEU A 62 20.08 -1.20 8.50
CA LEU A 62 19.94 -1.06 7.05
C LEU A 62 19.67 0.39 6.67
N GLU A 63 18.91 1.13 7.49
CA GLU A 63 18.71 2.57 7.31
C GLU A 63 20.01 3.35 7.44
N ASP A 64 20.84 3.07 8.46
CA ASP A 64 22.16 3.70 8.62
C ASP A 64 23.02 3.52 7.36
N ILE A 65 23.06 2.30 6.81
CA ILE A 65 23.79 2.00 5.57
C ILE A 65 23.18 2.75 4.38
N ALA A 66 21.85 2.81 4.28
CA ALA A 66 21.18 3.51 3.19
C ALA A 66 21.45 5.02 3.25
N ILE A 67 21.45 5.61 4.46
CA ILE A 67 21.78 7.01 4.69
C ILE A 67 23.24 7.29 4.33
N ASP A 68 24.19 6.47 4.80
CA ASP A 68 25.62 6.63 4.44
C ASP A 68 25.82 6.58 2.92
N LYS A 69 25.17 5.64 2.22
CA LYS A 69 25.21 5.57 0.75
C LYS A 69 24.65 6.81 0.08
N ALA A 70 23.49 7.28 0.52
CA ALA A 70 22.87 8.49 -0.01
C ALA A 70 23.78 9.71 0.20
N MET A 71 24.39 9.85 1.38
CA MET A 71 25.32 10.94 1.70
C MET A 71 26.62 10.89 0.87
N ARG A 72 27.01 9.71 0.39
CA ARG A 72 28.15 9.52 -0.54
C ARG A 72 27.79 9.73 -2.01
N GLY A 73 26.54 10.09 -2.32
CA GLY A 73 26.11 10.43 -3.68
C GLY A 73 25.34 9.32 -4.40
N ASP A 74 24.87 8.27 -3.72
CA ASP A 74 23.91 7.33 -4.30
C ASP A 74 22.53 8.00 -4.42
N ASN A 75 22.28 8.59 -5.58
CA ASN A 75 21.04 9.30 -5.89
C ASN A 75 19.80 8.40 -5.76
N THR A 76 19.94 7.11 -6.05
CA THR A 76 18.82 6.16 -5.93
C THR A 76 18.44 5.99 -4.46
N MET A 77 19.41 5.81 -3.56
CA MET A 77 19.15 5.75 -2.12
C MET A 77 18.59 7.06 -1.59
N LEU A 78 19.12 8.21 -2.05
CA LEU A 78 18.58 9.53 -1.69
C LEU A 78 17.10 9.64 -2.05
N ILE A 79 16.72 9.28 -3.28
CA ILE A 79 15.32 9.30 -3.73
C ILE A 79 14.45 8.37 -2.89
N PHE A 80 14.90 7.14 -2.62
CA PHE A 80 14.15 6.19 -1.79
C PHE A 80 13.91 6.73 -0.37
N LEU A 81 14.95 7.27 0.27
CA LEU A 81 14.84 7.83 1.62
C LEU A 81 13.91 9.05 1.66
N LEU A 82 13.97 9.94 0.65
CA LEU A 82 13.09 11.10 0.55
C LEU A 82 11.62 10.69 0.32
N LYS A 83 11.37 9.75 -0.58
CA LYS A 83 10.02 9.20 -0.81
C LYS A 83 9.45 8.50 0.42
N SER A 84 10.30 7.86 1.23
CA SER A 84 9.87 7.21 2.47
C SER A 84 9.62 8.19 3.63
N ARG A 85 10.45 9.23 3.78
CA ARG A 85 10.39 10.16 4.93
C ARG A 85 9.45 11.36 4.73
N ALA A 86 9.23 11.77 3.48
CA ALA A 86 8.36 12.89 3.12
C ALA A 86 7.50 12.50 1.90
N PRO A 87 6.67 11.44 2.02
CA PRO A 87 5.87 10.94 0.91
C PRO A 87 4.95 12.00 0.31
N GLU A 88 4.41 12.91 1.14
CA GLU A 88 3.55 14.02 0.72
C GLU A 88 4.21 14.97 -0.28
N LYS A 89 5.55 15.04 -0.28
CA LYS A 89 6.35 15.91 -1.14
C LYS A 89 6.96 15.20 -2.34
N TYR A 90 7.31 13.91 -2.18
CA TYR A 90 8.14 13.19 -3.16
C TYR A 90 7.44 11.99 -3.82
N MET A 91 6.26 11.55 -3.34
CA MET A 91 5.47 10.53 -4.03
C MET A 91 4.70 11.13 -5.21
N GLU A 92 4.68 10.38 -6.30
CA GLU A 92 3.90 10.73 -7.48
C GLU A 92 2.43 10.46 -7.20
N ARG A 93 1.60 11.51 -7.27
CA ARG A 93 0.15 11.35 -7.24
C ARG A 93 -0.29 10.94 -8.63
N PHE A 94 -0.53 9.65 -8.84
CA PHE A 94 -1.20 9.17 -10.05
C PHE A 94 -2.65 9.63 -10.01
N ARG A 95 -2.95 10.73 -10.71
CA ARG A 95 -4.32 11.13 -10.99
C ARG A 95 -4.88 10.16 -12.02
N HIS A 96 -5.64 9.16 -11.55
CA HIS A 96 -6.44 8.34 -12.44
C HIS A 96 -7.61 9.18 -12.97
N GLU A 97 -7.46 9.76 -14.16
CA GLU A 97 -8.62 10.17 -14.93
C GLU A 97 -9.42 8.92 -15.28
N VAL A 98 -10.53 8.70 -14.57
CA VAL A 98 -11.50 7.69 -14.96
C VAL A 98 -12.15 8.17 -16.26
N GLN A 99 -11.56 7.82 -17.40
CA GLN A 99 -12.25 7.90 -18.69
C GLN A 99 -13.36 6.87 -18.69
N ASN A 100 -14.50 7.23 -18.10
CA ASN A 100 -15.71 6.41 -18.16
C ASN A 100 -16.33 6.57 -19.56
N GLU A 101 -15.67 6.02 -20.59
CA GLU A 101 -16.22 5.95 -21.95
C GLU A 101 -17.60 5.30 -21.96
N GLN A 102 -17.83 4.34 -21.04
CA GLN A 102 -19.11 3.66 -20.87
C GLN A 102 -20.19 4.64 -20.38
N LEU A 103 -19.87 5.56 -19.47
CA LEU A 103 -20.79 6.60 -19.01
C LEU A 103 -21.05 7.64 -20.10
N GLY A 104 -20.02 8.05 -20.86
CA GLY A 104 -20.19 8.94 -22.01
C GLY A 104 -21.09 8.34 -23.10
N ARG A 105 -20.93 7.04 -23.38
CA ARG A 105 -21.82 6.29 -24.27
C ARG A 105 -23.25 6.23 -23.74
N LEU A 106 -23.43 5.94 -22.45
CA LEU A 106 -24.76 5.84 -21.82
C LEU A 106 -25.48 7.19 -21.83
N ILE A 107 -24.79 8.28 -21.48
CA ILE A 107 -25.31 9.65 -21.54
C ILE A 107 -25.73 9.97 -22.97
N GLY A 108 -24.87 9.73 -23.97
CA GLY A 108 -25.21 9.99 -25.36
C GLY A 108 -26.44 9.21 -25.84
N LEU A 109 -26.56 7.95 -25.41
CA LEU A 109 -27.70 7.09 -25.77
C LEU A 109 -28.99 7.58 -25.11
N VAL A 110 -28.96 7.92 -23.82
CA VAL A 110 -30.11 8.51 -23.09
C VAL A 110 -30.51 9.85 -23.72
N THR A 111 -29.57 10.76 -23.98
CA THR A 111 -29.83 12.04 -24.65
C THR A 111 -30.48 11.84 -26.02
N SER A 112 -30.02 10.87 -26.81
CA SER A 112 -30.59 10.59 -28.13
C SER A 112 -32.03 10.06 -28.07
N ILE A 113 -32.36 9.28 -27.03
CA ILE A 113 -33.72 8.77 -26.80
C ILE A 113 -34.64 9.90 -26.34
N LEU A 114 -34.19 10.72 -25.39
CA LEU A 114 -34.96 11.84 -24.85
C LEU A 114 -35.28 12.88 -25.94
N LYS A 115 -34.29 13.26 -26.78
CA LYS A 115 -34.49 14.20 -27.90
C LYS A 115 -35.48 13.71 -28.97
N ARG A 116 -35.70 12.40 -29.09
CA ARG A 116 -36.67 11.84 -30.04
C ARG A 116 -38.09 11.77 -29.48
N ARG A 117 -38.26 11.86 -28.16
CA ARG A 117 -39.56 11.70 -27.47
C ARG A 117 -40.08 12.97 -26.80
N LEU A 118 -39.21 13.92 -26.46
CA LEU A 118 -39.57 15.12 -25.73
C LEU A 118 -39.64 16.33 -26.67
N THR A 119 -40.63 17.19 -26.45
CA THR A 119 -40.69 18.52 -27.06
C THR A 119 -39.73 19.47 -26.36
N GLN A 120 -39.42 20.61 -26.99
CA GLN A 120 -38.47 21.59 -26.46
C GLN A 120 -38.88 22.09 -25.06
N ASP A 121 -40.18 22.32 -24.85
CA ASP A 121 -40.73 22.77 -23.56
C ASP A 121 -40.52 21.75 -22.43
N GLN A 122 -40.64 20.44 -22.73
CA GLN A 122 -40.42 19.38 -21.74
C GLN A 122 -38.94 19.20 -21.39
N ILE A 123 -38.04 19.50 -22.33
CA ILE A 123 -36.60 19.48 -22.07
C ILE A 123 -36.25 20.62 -21.10
N GLU A 124 -36.75 21.83 -21.36
CA GLU A 124 -36.50 22.99 -20.49
C GLU A 124 -37.01 22.79 -19.07
N GLU A 125 -38.12 22.07 -18.87
CA GLU A 125 -38.64 21.73 -17.54
C GLU A 125 -37.76 20.72 -16.77
N LEU A 126 -37.07 19.82 -17.48
CA LEU A 126 -36.23 18.76 -16.88
C LEU A 126 -34.76 19.18 -16.66
N MET A 127 -34.28 20.18 -17.40
CA MET A 127 -32.89 20.67 -17.29
C MET A 127 -32.48 21.08 -15.87
N PRO A 128 -33.30 21.79 -15.08
CA PRO A 128 -32.92 22.20 -13.72
C PRO A 128 -32.67 21.03 -12.77
N GLU A 129 -33.47 19.97 -12.85
CA GLU A 129 -33.29 18.77 -12.02
C GLU A 129 -32.03 17.99 -12.43
N PHE A 130 -31.75 17.95 -13.73
CA PHE A 130 -30.55 17.32 -14.25
C PHE A 130 -29.27 18.07 -13.85
N ASP A 131 -29.28 19.40 -13.93
CA ASP A 131 -28.17 20.25 -13.48
C ASP A 131 -27.93 20.12 -11.97
N ALA A 132 -29.00 20.00 -11.17
CA ALA A 132 -28.90 19.72 -9.73
C ALA A 132 -28.28 18.33 -9.44
N ALA A 133 -28.63 17.32 -10.24
CA ALA A 133 -28.06 15.97 -10.13
C ALA A 133 -26.56 15.94 -10.50
N ILE A 134 -26.13 16.71 -11.51
CA ILE A 134 -24.71 16.83 -11.87
C ILE A 134 -23.93 17.55 -10.78
N ASN A 135 -24.44 18.69 -10.29
CA ASN A 135 -23.77 19.48 -9.26
C ASN A 135 -23.60 18.71 -7.94
N THR A 136 -24.56 17.84 -7.58
CA THR A 136 -24.46 16.97 -6.40
C THR A 136 -23.45 15.82 -6.56
N LEU A 137 -23.22 15.35 -7.79
CA LEU A 137 -22.16 14.38 -8.09
C LEU A 137 -20.77 15.05 -8.03
N ASP A 138 -20.63 16.27 -8.54
CA ASP A 138 -19.37 17.02 -8.49
C ASP A 138 -18.98 17.42 -7.05
N THR A 139 -19.94 17.81 -6.21
CA THR A 139 -19.65 18.08 -4.78
C THR A 139 -19.23 16.83 -4.03
N ARG A 140 -19.81 15.66 -4.32
CA ARG A 140 -19.37 14.38 -3.72
C ARG A 140 -17.98 13.99 -4.20
N LYS A 141 -17.65 14.22 -5.47
CA LYS A 141 -16.31 14.00 -6.00
C LYS A 141 -15.27 14.89 -5.30
N GLN A 142 -15.57 16.18 -5.12
CA GLN A 142 -14.70 17.11 -4.39
C GLN A 142 -14.54 16.72 -2.92
N ALA A 143 -15.61 16.29 -2.24
CA ALA A 143 -15.53 15.82 -0.86
C ALA A 143 -14.67 14.56 -0.70
N LEU A 144 -14.70 13.64 -1.67
CA LEU A 144 -13.85 12.44 -1.68
C LEU A 144 -12.38 12.78 -1.98
N GLU A 145 -12.12 13.78 -2.83
CA GLU A 145 -10.76 14.30 -3.10
C GLU A 145 -10.15 15.06 -1.91
N MET A 146 -10.97 15.56 -0.96
CA MET A 146 -10.50 16.20 0.27
C MET A 146 -10.19 15.22 1.41
N ILE A 147 -10.66 13.97 1.32
CA ILE A 147 -10.46 12.92 2.33
C ILE A 147 -9.28 11.98 1.94
N ALA A 148 -8.77 12.09 0.70
CA ALA A 148 -7.63 11.34 0.16
C ALA A 148 -6.34 12.19 0.12
#